data_AF-A0A963B3J9-F1
#
_entry.id   AF-A0A963B3J9-F1
#
_cell.length_a   1.000
_cell.length_b   1.000
_cell.length_c   1.000
_cell.angle_alpha   90.00
_cell.angle_beta   90.00
_cell.angle_gamma   90.00
#
_symmetry.space_group_name_H-M   'P 1'
#
loop_
_entity.id
_entity.type
_entity.pdbx_description
1 polymer ?
#
loop_
_entity_poly.entity_id
_entity_poly.type
_entity_poly.pdbx_seq_one_letter_code
_entity_poly.pdbx_strand_id
1 'polypeptide(L)' 'RGWKFVGPTTAYAFMQAMGLINDHTEGCIIRAEVEHARMNFKRPCGD' A
#
# COMPACT_ATOMS: atom_id res chain seq x y z
N ARG A 1 -16.73 11.81 8.66
CA ARG A 1 -15.42 11.89 9.36
C ARG A 1 -15.65 11.52 10.82
N GLY A 2 -15.23 10.33 11.28
CA GLY A 2 -15.47 9.90 12.66
C GLY A 2 -14.93 8.52 13.04
N TRP A 3 -13.95 8.01 12.28
CA TRP A 3 -13.40 6.69 12.52
C TRP A 3 -12.71 6.62 13.89
N LYS A 4 -12.93 5.50 14.60
CA LYS A 4 -12.30 5.19 15.89
C LYS A 4 -11.25 4.11 15.68
N PHE A 5 -10.25 4.05 16.56
CA PHE A 5 -9.13 3.09 16.49
C PHE A 5 -8.22 3.22 15.24
N VAL A 6 -8.32 4.31 14.49
CA VAL A 6 -7.47 4.59 13.32
C VAL A 6 -6.34 5.54 13.71
N GLY A 7 -5.52 5.11 14.68
CA GLY A 7 -4.29 5.82 15.04
C GLY A 7 -3.23 5.73 13.93
N PRO A 8 -2.13 6.50 13.99
CA PRO A 8 -1.11 6.54 12.95
C PRO A 8 -0.54 5.16 12.59
N THR A 9 -0.24 4.32 13.60
CA THR A 9 0.26 2.96 13.37
C THR A 9 -0.76 2.08 12.64
N THR A 10 -2.03 2.12 13.06
CA THR A 10 -3.11 1.37 12.40
C THR A 10 -3.31 1.85 10.97
N ALA A 11 -3.27 3.16 10.74
CA ALA A 11 -3.37 3.74 9.40
C ALA A 11 -2.19 3.32 8.50
N TYR A 12 -0.97 3.30 9.02
CA TYR A 12 0.21 2.87 8.28
C TYR A 12 0.15 1.38 7.92
N ALA A 13 -0.17 0.51 8.89
CA ALA A 13 -0.36 -0.91 8.65
C ALA A 13 -1.46 -1.19 7.62
N PHE A 14 -2.56 -0.43 7.67
CA PHE A 14 -3.61 -0.49 6.65
C PHE A 14 -3.09 -0.11 5.26
N MET A 15 -2.30 0.97 5.16
CA MET A 15 -1.70 1.37 3.88
C MET A 15 -0.75 0.32 3.31
N GLN A 16 0.04 -0.36 4.16
CA GLN A 16 0.87 -1.49 3.73
C GLN A 16 0.01 -2.67 3.24
N ALA A 17 -0.98 -3.09 4.05
CA ALA A 17 -1.81 -4.25 3.75
C ALA A 17 -2.65 -4.09 2.47
N MET A 18 -3.13 -2.88 2.18
CA MET A 18 -3.89 -2.57 0.97
C MET A 18 -3.02 -2.28 -0.25
N GLY A 19 -1.69 -2.36 -0.11
CA GLY A 19 -0.76 -2.09 -1.20
C GLY A 19 -0.75 -0.62 -1.62
N LEU A 20 -1.12 0.31 -0.74
CA LEU A 20 -0.88 1.75 -0.95
C LEU A 20 0.63 2.05 -0.82
N ILE A 21 1.28 1.36 0.12
CA ILE A 21 2.73 1.37 0.34
C ILE A 21 3.28 -0.04 0.04
N ASN A 22 4.38 -0.11 -0.72
CA ASN A 22 5.15 -1.34 -0.91
C ASN A 22 6.34 -1.34 0.05
N ASP A 23 6.14 -1.87 1.25
CA ASP A 23 7.16 -1.90 2.31
C ASP A 23 7.70 -3.32 2.56
N HIS A 24 7.69 -4.16 1.52
CA HIS A 24 8.33 -5.47 1.60
C HIS A 24 9.84 -5.31 1.81
N THR A 25 10.42 -6.14 2.67
CA THR A 25 11.87 -6.11 2.94
C THR A 25 12.68 -6.42 1.68
N GLU A 26 13.93 -5.98 1.65
CA GLU A 26 14.87 -6.38 0.59
C GLU A 26 14.98 -7.92 0.55
N GLY A 27 15.02 -8.49 -0.66
CA GLY A 27 15.06 -9.94 -0.86
C GLY A 27 13.75 -10.68 -0.61
N CYS A 28 12.66 -10.00 -0.25
CA CYS A 28 11.35 -10.63 -0.16
C CYS A 28 10.92 -11.14 -1.54
N ILE A 29 10.55 -12.42 -1.63
CA ILE A 29 10.26 -13.13 -2.88
C ILE A 29 9.21 -12.44 -3.77
N ILE A 30 8.28 -11.69 -3.16
CA ILE A 30 7.17 -11.05 -3.87
C ILE A 30 7.43 -9.57 -4.19
N ARG A 31 8.50 -8.98 -3.63
CA ARG A 31 8.73 -7.53 -3.70
C ARG A 31 8.85 -7.03 -5.15
N ALA A 32 9.59 -7.76 -5.98
CA ALA A 32 9.79 -7.39 -7.39
C ALA A 32 8.49 -7.48 -8.20
N GLU A 33 7.69 -8.53 -7.96
CA GLU A 33 6.40 -8.71 -8.63
C GLU A 33 5.40 -7.62 -8.24
N VAL A 34 5.33 -7.27 -6.95
CA VAL A 34 4.50 -6.16 -6.45
C VAL A 34 4.93 -4.83 -7.05
N GLU A 35 6.24 -4.56 -7.14
CA GLU A 35 6.74 -3.33 -7.73
C GLU A 35 6.34 -3.22 -9.21
N HIS A 36 6.47 -4.31 -9.97
CA HIS A 36 6.03 -4.36 -11.36
C HIS A 36 4.52 -4.13 -11.51
N ALA A 37 3.70 -4.76 -10.64
CA ALA A 37 2.25 -4.56 -10.65
C ALA A 37 1.86 -3.10 -10.35
N ARG A 38 2.57 -2.45 -9.43
CA ARG A 38 2.35 -1.03 -9.09
C ARG A 38 2.70 -0.09 -10.23
N MET A 39 3.78 -0.33 -10.97
CA MET A 39 4.15 0.46 -12.14
C MET A 39 3.05 0.43 -13.22
N ASN A 40 2.37 -0.71 -13.35
CA ASN A 40 1.30 -0.90 -14.33
C ASN A 40 -0.08 -0.42 -13.83
N PHE A 41 -0.20 -0.06 -12.55
CA PHE A 41 -1.46 0.39 -11.97
C PHE A 41 -1.78 1.83 -12.36
N LYS A 42 -2.78 2.00 -13.23
CA LYS A 42 -3.34 3.32 -13.55
C LYS A 42 -4.25 3.78 -12.44
N ARG A 43 -3.82 4.81 -11.69
CA ARG A 43 -4.67 5.45 -10.69
C ARG A 43 -5.88 6.09 -11.37
N PRO A 44 -7.09 5.95 -10.83
CA PRO A 44 -8.22 6.74 -11.28
C PRO A 44 -7.86 8.23 -11.16
N CYS A 45 -7.75 8.92 -12.28
CA CYS A 45 -7.83 10.38 -12.28
C CYS A 45 -9.31 10.74 -12.11
N GLY A 46 -9.63 11.62 -11.17
CA GLY A 46 -10.98 12.16 -11.07
C GLY A 46 -11.24 13.04 -12.28
N ASP A 47 -12.31 12.75 -13.02
CA ASP A 47 -12.92 13.70 -13.96
C ASP A 47 -13.61 14.85 -13.19
#